data_AF-A0A2V5V1Y8-F1
#
_entry.id   AF-A0A2V5V1Y8-F1
#
_cell.length_a   1.000
_cell.length_b   1.000
_cell.length_c   1.000
_cell.angle_alpha   90.00
_cell.angle_beta   90.00
_cell.angle_gamma   90.00
#
_symmetry.space_group_name_H-M   'P 1'
#
loop_
_entity.id
_entity.type
_entity.pdbx_description
1 polymer ?
#
loop_
_entity_poly.entity_id
_entity_poly.type
_entity_poly.pdbx_seq_one_letter_code
_entity_poly.pdbx_strand_id
1 'polypeptide(L)' 'RADVMLSGRKIAGAAQRRTRHGLLHQGSIQDVELGSGLAERFAQALCAKCRERKIDNDVLKRACELAKQKYGTESWLRKR' A
#
# COMPACT_ATOMS: atom_id res chain seq x y z
N ARG A 1 6.14 2.23 16.87
CA ARG A 1 5.55 3.56 16.63
C ARG A 1 5.96 3.97 15.22
N ALA A 2 5.05 3.95 14.25
CA ALA A 2 5.35 4.19 12.82
C ALA A 2 4.37 5.18 12.18
N ASP A 3 3.62 5.91 13.01
CA ASP A 3 2.62 6.88 12.55
C ASP A 3 3.29 8.22 12.26
N VAL A 4 2.80 8.91 11.24
CA VAL A 4 3.19 10.29 10.95
C VAL A 4 2.23 11.21 11.70
N MET A 5 2.81 12.09 12.52
CA MET A 5 2.08 13.04 13.35
C MET A 5 2.27 14.47 12.83
N LEU A 6 1.20 15.24 12.77
CA LEU A 6 1.21 16.67 12.47
C LEU A 6 0.40 17.39 13.55
N SER A 7 1.03 18.30 14.28
CA SER A 7 0.40 19.06 15.37
C SER A 7 -0.36 18.20 16.39
N GLY A 8 0.24 17.07 16.78
CA GLY A 8 -0.36 16.11 17.73
C GLY A 8 -1.43 15.19 17.14
N ARG A 9 -1.81 15.35 15.86
CA ARG A 9 -2.77 14.49 15.15
C ARG A 9 -2.07 13.49 14.24
N LYS A 10 -2.57 12.26 14.20
CA LYS A 10 -2.10 11.22 13.25
C LYS A 10 -2.64 11.52 11.86
N ILE A 11 -1.73 11.77 10.92
CA ILE A 11 -2.05 12.04 9.50
C ILE A 11 -1.69 10.87 8.58
N ALA A 12 -0.85 9.94 9.03
CA ALA A 12 -0.60 8.72 8.27
C ALA A 12 -0.27 7.54 9.19
N GLY A 13 -0.56 6.34 8.69
CA GLY A 13 -0.18 5.08 9.32
C GLY A 13 0.13 4.03 8.26
N ALA A 14 0.95 3.05 8.62
CA ALA A 14 1.34 1.98 7.72
C ALA A 14 1.46 0.64 8.45
N ALA A 15 1.34 -0.42 7.68
CA ALA A 15 1.62 -1.78 8.09
C ALA A 15 2.71 -2.38 7.18
N GLN A 16 3.44 -3.35 7.74
CA GLN A 16 4.49 -4.08 7.04
C GLN A 16 4.19 -5.57 7.11
N ARG A 17 4.22 -6.25 5.96
CA ARG A 17 4.21 -7.71 5.89
C ARG A 17 5.53 -8.22 5.33
N ARG A 18 6.21 -9.07 6.08
CA ARG A 18 7.46 -9.73 5.66
C ARG A 18 7.20 -11.19 5.31
N THR A 19 7.84 -11.66 4.26
CA THR A 19 7.90 -13.07 3.86
C THR A 19 9.34 -13.41 3.47
N ARG A 20 9.64 -14.70 3.24
CA ARG A 20 10.96 -15.11 2.71
C ARG A 20 11.28 -14.49 1.33
N HIS A 21 10.27 -14.04 0.59
CA HIS A 21 10.41 -13.48 -0.75
C HIS A 21 10.48 -11.94 -0.76
N GLY A 22 10.37 -11.30 0.40
CA GLY A 22 10.48 -9.85 0.49
C GLY A 22 9.51 -9.20 1.46
N LEU A 23 9.37 -7.90 1.28
CA LEU A 23 8.69 -7.00 2.20
C LEU A 23 7.64 -6.17 1.46
N LEU A 24 6.43 -6.12 2.01
CA LEU A 24 5.39 -5.20 1.58
C LEU A 24 5.18 -4.15 2.65
N HIS A 25 5.41 -2.89 2.30
CA HIS A 25 5.01 -1.73 3.07
C HIS A 25 3.79 -1.09 2.42
N GLN A 26 2.73 -0.90 3.19
CA GLN A 26 1.52 -0.25 2.71
C GLN A 26 0.91 0.59 3.82
N GLY A 27 0.40 1.76 3.48
CA GLY A 27 -0.22 2.66 4.44
C GLY A 27 -1.25 3.57 3.79
N SER A 28 -1.82 4.42 4.64
CA SER A 28 -2.81 5.41 4.27
C SER A 28 -2.40 6.76 4.84
N ILE A 29 -2.66 7.81 4.06
CA ILE A 29 -2.49 9.20 4.45
C ILE A 29 -3.89 9.84 4.45
N GLN A 30 -4.20 10.63 5.47
CA GLN A 30 -5.50 11.24 5.70
C GLN A 30 -5.37 12.70 6.12
N ASP A 31 -6.44 13.47 5.89
CA ASP A 31 -6.62 14.84 6.38
C ASP A 31 -5.50 15.82 5.97
N VAL A 32 -4.89 15.63 4.80
CA VAL A 32 -3.86 16.50 4.24
C VAL A 32 -4.03 16.66 2.72
N GLU A 33 -3.75 17.86 2.22
CA GLU A 33 -3.68 18.13 0.78
C GLU A 33 -2.29 17.73 0.27
N LEU A 34 -2.23 16.68 -0.56
CA LEU A 34 -0.95 16.05 -0.93
C LEU A 34 -0.19 16.77 -2.05
N GLY A 35 -0.80 17.81 -2.63
CA GLY A 35 -0.29 18.51 -3.81
C GLY A 35 -0.10 17.58 -5.01
N SER A 36 0.27 18.15 -6.15
CA SER A 36 0.76 17.35 -7.27
C SER A 36 2.16 16.80 -6.97
N GLY A 37 2.52 15.68 -7.61
CA GLY A 37 3.88 15.15 -7.56
C GLY A 37 4.25 14.35 -6.31
N LEU A 38 3.29 13.98 -5.45
CA LEU A 38 3.58 13.17 -4.27
C LEU A 38 4.21 11.83 -4.66
N ALA A 39 3.69 11.17 -5.69
CA ALA A 39 4.15 9.85 -6.11
C ALA A 39 5.65 9.89 -6.48
N GLU A 40 6.07 10.91 -7.23
CA GLU A 40 7.45 11.12 -7.66
C GLU A 40 8.36 11.41 -6.46
N ARG A 41 7.99 12.38 -5.60
CA ARG A 41 8.78 12.72 -4.41
C ARG A 41 8.90 11.53 -3.46
N PHE A 42 7.81 10.77 -3.28
CA PHE A 42 7.79 9.58 -2.45
C PHE A 42 8.70 8.49 -3.01
N ALA A 43 8.65 8.24 -4.32
CA ALA A 43 9.54 7.28 -4.97
C ALA A 43 11.01 7.68 -4.85
N GLN A 44 11.35 8.96 -5.06
CA GLN A 44 12.71 9.48 -4.92
C GLN A 44 13.24 9.38 -3.49
N ALA A 45 12.38 9.57 -2.48
CA ALA A 45 12.76 9.41 -1.08
C ALA A 45 13.09 7.95 -0.71
N LEU A 46 12.51 6.98 -1.42
CA LEU A 46 12.67 5.55 -1.13
C LEU A 46 13.73 4.85 -2.00
N CYS A 47 14.03 5.38 -3.18
CA CYS A 47 14.95 4.73 -4.11
C CYS A 47 15.67 5.72 -5.03
N ALA A 48 16.90 5.38 -5.41
CA ALA A 48 17.67 6.17 -6.37
C ALA A 48 17.15 6.05 -7.83
N LYS A 49 16.46 4.95 -8.15
CA LYS A 49 15.92 4.68 -9.49
C LYS A 49 14.55 4.03 -9.38
N CYS A 50 13.50 4.78 -9.72
CA CYS A 50 12.16 4.26 -9.94
C CYS A 50 11.96 3.99 -11.43
N ARG A 51 11.31 2.89 -11.78
CA ARG A 51 10.94 2.58 -13.16
C ARG A 51 9.47 2.22 -13.22
N GLU A 52 8.77 2.81 -14.17
CA GLU A 52 7.41 2.40 -14.47
C GLU A 52 7.42 0.97 -15.02
N ARG A 53 6.45 0.17 -14.56
CA ARG A 53 6.26 -1.20 -15.03
C ARG A 53 4.77 -1.47 -15.18
N LYS A 54 4.38 -2.04 -16.31
CA LYS A 54 3.03 -2.58 -16.49
C LYS A 54 2.87 -3.86 -15.67
N ILE A 55 1.75 -3.97 -14.98
CA ILE A 55 1.42 -5.18 -14.22
C ILE A 55 1.20 -6.33 -15.21
N ASP A 56 1.80 -7.48 -14.91
CA ASP A 56 1.68 -8.68 -15.72
C ASP A 56 0.25 -9.25 -15.68
N ASN A 57 -0.22 -9.81 -16.79
CA ASN A 57 -1.55 -10.42 -16.90
C ASN A 57 -1.73 -11.58 -15.91
N ASP A 58 -0.67 -12.36 -15.66
CA ASP A 58 -0.74 -13.47 -14.69
C ASP A 58 -0.93 -12.95 -13.26
N VAL A 59 -0.28 -11.82 -12.92
CA VAL A 59 -0.46 -11.16 -11.63
C VAL A 59 -1.88 -10.63 -11.49
N LEU A 60 -2.42 -9.98 -12.54
CA LEU A 60 -3.80 -9.49 -12.55
C LEU A 60 -4.81 -10.64 -12.42
N LYS A 61 -4.63 -11.73 -13.18
CA LYS A 61 -5.46 -12.92 -13.10
C LYS A 61 -5.46 -13.48 -11.67
N ARG A 62 -4.29 -13.62 -11.06
CA ARG A 62 -4.17 -14.12 -9.69
C ARG A 62 -4.81 -13.18 -8.67
N ALA A 63 -4.68 -11.86 -8.85
CA ALA A 63 -5.35 -10.88 -8.00
C ALA A 63 -6.88 -11.01 -8.09
N CYS A 64 -7.44 -11.18 -9.28
CA CYS A 64 -8.86 -11.41 -9.50
C CYS A 64 -9.36 -12.71 -8.86
N GLU A 65 -8.60 -13.79 -8.95
CA GLU A 65 -8.91 -15.06 -8.27
C GLU A 65 -8.96 -14.87 -6.75
N LEU A 66 -7.94 -14.21 -6.17
CA LEU A 66 -7.90 -13.92 -4.73
C LEU A 66 -9.02 -13.00 -4.28
N ALA A 67 -9.39 -12.01 -5.11
CA ALA A 67 -10.53 -11.14 -4.83
C ALA A 67 -11.81 -11.96 -4.71
N LYS A 68 -12.08 -12.87 -5.65
CA LYS A 68 -13.30 -13.71 -5.64
C LYS A 68 -13.30 -14.76 -4.52
N GLN A 69 -12.19 -15.48 -4.36
CA GLN A 69 -12.12 -16.65 -3.49
C GLN A 69 -11.84 -16.32 -2.02
N LYS A 70 -11.36 -15.10 -1.74
CA LYS A 70 -10.95 -14.71 -0.39
C LYS A 70 -11.42 -13.32 -0.03
N TYR A 71 -10.83 -12.28 -0.64
CA TYR A 71 -11.00 -10.91 -0.14
C TYR A 71 -12.44 -10.39 -0.27
N GLY A 72 -13.21 -10.89 -1.23
CA GLY A 72 -14.63 -10.58 -1.42
C GLY A 72 -15.60 -11.58 -0.80
N THR A 73 -15.13 -12.53 0.01
CA THR A 73 -16.01 -13.49 0.69
C THR A 73 -16.51 -12.93 2.02
N GLU A 74 -17.76 -13.22 2.40
CA GLU A 74 -18.34 -12.76 3.67
C GLU A 74 -17.53 -13.23 4.89
N SER A 75 -17.00 -14.46 4.86
CA SER A 75 -16.18 -15.01 5.94
C SER A 75 -14.89 -14.21 6.14
N TRP A 76 -14.35 -13.62 5.07
CA TRP A 76 -13.19 -12.73 5.15
C TRP A 76 -13.58 -11.32 5.57
N LEU A 77 -14.63 -10.74 4.98
CA LEU A 77 -15.07 -9.36 5.26
C LEU A 77 -15.57 -9.17 6.69
N ARG A 78 -16.13 -10.22 7.31
CA ARG A 78 -16.59 -10.20 8.71
C ARG A 78 -15.54 -10.68 9.71
N LYS A 79 -14.35 -11.01 9.23
CA LYS A 79 -13.26 -11.43 10.11
C LYS A 79 -12.76 -10.21 10.88
N ARG A 80 -13.05 -10.18 12.18
CA ARG A 80 -12.53 -9.18 13.13
C ARG A 80 -11.16 -9.61 13.64
#